data_AF-A0A0A2MQR7-F1
#
_entry.id   AF-A0A0A2MQR7-F1
#
_cell.length_a   1.000
_cell.length_b   1.000
_cell.length_c   1.000
_cell.angle_alpha   90.00
_cell.angle_beta   90.00
_cell.angle_gamma   90.00
#
_symmetry.space_group_name_H-M   'P 1'
#
loop_
_entity.id
_entity.type
_entity.pdbx_description
1 polymer ?
#
loop_
_entity_poly.entity_id
_entity_poly.type
_entity_poly.pdbx_seq_one_letter_code
_entity_poly.pdbx_strand_id
1 'polypeptide(L)'
;MSDPTICFGGIATIALSSSENGVSYQLRESLTNNDIGTAQIGDGGDLYFTVSPGTTTTYKIVAYHIPTSCAVDQTDESTVTVNPVPNANATNSSQTICSGTAITAMVLSGSVASTTFNWT
;
A
#
# COMPACT_ATOMS: atom_id res chain seq x y z
N MET A 1 -3.78 -14.44 -6.60
CA MET A 1 -4.32 -13.18 -6.08
C MET A 1 -3.70 -12.06 -6.88
N SER A 2 -4.33 -10.90 -6.98
CA SER A 2 -3.73 -9.76 -7.71
C SER A 2 -2.67 -9.04 -6.87
N ASP A 3 -1.64 -8.46 -7.49
CA ASP A 3 -0.62 -7.63 -6.85
C ASP A 3 -0.77 -6.14 -7.24
N PRO A 4 -1.63 -5.37 -6.55
CA PRO A 4 -1.88 -3.99 -6.92
C PRO A 4 -0.71 -3.07 -6.55
N THR A 5 -0.51 -2.03 -7.35
CA THR A 5 0.42 -0.93 -7.06
C THR A 5 -0.37 0.36 -6.87
N ILE A 6 -0.09 1.07 -5.78
CA ILE A 6 -0.75 2.34 -5.42
C ILE A 6 0.29 3.40 -5.07
N CYS A 7 -0.13 4.68 -5.08
CA CYS A 7 0.66 5.74 -4.45
C CYS A 7 0.36 5.80 -2.94
N PHE A 8 1.24 6.41 -2.16
CA PHE A 8 1.01 6.65 -0.73
C PHE A 8 -0.34 7.35 -0.49
N GLY A 9 -1.15 6.78 0.41
CA GLY A 9 -2.52 7.24 0.69
C GLY A 9 -3.59 6.75 -0.31
N GLY A 10 -3.21 5.97 -1.32
CA GLY A 10 -4.13 5.34 -2.25
C GLY A 10 -4.83 4.10 -1.66
N ILE A 11 -5.91 3.68 -2.33
CA ILE A 11 -6.64 2.45 -1.99
C ILE A 11 -6.29 1.38 -3.02
N ALA A 12 -5.87 0.21 -2.54
CA ALA A 12 -5.62 -0.97 -3.34
C ALA A 12 -6.82 -1.92 -3.24
N THR A 13 -7.12 -2.61 -4.36
CA THR A 13 -8.08 -3.72 -4.39
C THR A 13 -7.33 -5.00 -4.71
N ILE A 14 -7.42 -5.98 -3.81
CA ILE A 14 -6.86 -7.31 -3.97
C ILE A 14 -7.99 -8.23 -4.43
N ALA A 15 -7.82 -8.85 -5.60
CA ALA A 15 -8.73 -9.86 -6.14
C ALA A 15 -8.23 -11.26 -5.78
N LEU A 16 -9.13 -12.07 -5.22
CA LEU A 16 -9.00 -13.52 -5.13
C LEU A 16 -9.92 -14.13 -6.18
N SER A 17 -9.35 -14.79 -7.18
CA SER A 17 -10.14 -15.41 -8.24
C SER A 17 -10.65 -16.79 -7.86
N SER A 18 -11.81 -17.17 -8.40
CA SER A 18 -12.39 -18.52 -8.28
C SER A 18 -12.59 -18.99 -6.83
N SER A 19 -13.29 -18.20 -6.01
CA SER A 19 -13.67 -18.60 -4.66
C SER A 19 -14.60 -19.83 -4.68
N GLU A 20 -14.55 -20.63 -3.61
CA GLU A 20 -15.38 -21.82 -3.48
C GLU A 20 -16.64 -21.52 -2.64
N ASN A 21 -17.79 -21.99 -3.12
CA ASN A 21 -19.03 -21.84 -2.38
C ASN A 21 -18.99 -22.66 -1.07
N GLY A 22 -19.47 -22.08 0.02
CA GLY A 22 -19.40 -22.72 1.35
C GLY A 22 -18.06 -22.57 2.07
N VAL A 23 -17.13 -21.78 1.51
CA VAL A 23 -15.88 -21.38 2.15
C VAL A 23 -15.92 -19.88 2.47
N SER A 24 -15.44 -19.51 3.65
CA SER A 24 -15.28 -18.12 4.10
C SER A 24 -13.82 -17.72 3.98
N TYR A 25 -13.55 -16.58 3.36
CA TYR A 25 -12.19 -16.08 3.08
C TYR A 25 -11.91 -14.82 3.90
N GLN A 26 -10.91 -14.88 4.76
CA GLN A 26 -10.46 -13.77 5.60
C GLN A 26 -9.09 -13.28 5.10
N LEU A 27 -9.01 -12.00 4.72
CA LEU A 27 -7.74 -11.36 4.41
C LEU A 27 -6.94 -11.14 5.70
N ARG A 28 -5.63 -11.41 5.66
CA ARG A 28 -4.68 -11.17 6.75
C ARG A 28 -3.42 -10.52 6.23
N GLU A 29 -2.75 -9.74 7.08
CA GLU A 29 -1.34 -9.43 6.86
C GLU A 29 -0.48 -10.69 7.03
N SER A 30 0.41 -10.97 6.07
CA SER A 30 1.21 -12.20 6.07
C SER A 30 2.16 -12.30 7.27
N LEU A 31 2.72 -11.17 7.71
CA LEU A 31 3.70 -11.13 8.80
C LEU A 31 3.05 -11.23 10.19
N THR A 32 1.96 -10.49 10.41
CA THR A 32 1.34 -10.35 11.74
C THR A 32 0.17 -11.31 11.95
N ASN A 33 -0.38 -11.90 10.88
CA ASN A 33 -1.62 -12.68 10.88
C ASN A 33 -2.83 -11.91 11.41
N ASN A 34 -2.78 -10.57 11.42
CA ASN A 34 -3.90 -9.75 11.81
C ASN A 34 -4.99 -9.80 10.73
N ASP A 35 -6.23 -10.03 11.15
CA ASP A 35 -7.40 -10.00 10.26
C ASP A 35 -7.65 -8.58 9.74
N ILE A 36 -7.80 -8.45 8.43
CA ILE A 36 -8.06 -7.19 7.73
C ILE A 36 -9.49 -7.20 7.19
N GLY A 37 -10.31 -6.28 7.69
CA GLY A 37 -11.71 -6.21 7.34
C GLY A 37 -12.49 -7.45 7.78
N THR A 38 -13.64 -7.68 7.15
CA THR A 38 -14.52 -8.82 7.43
C THR A 38 -14.27 -9.96 6.44
N ALA A 39 -14.42 -11.20 6.91
CA ALA A 39 -14.42 -12.35 6.04
C ALA A 39 -15.55 -12.27 4.99
N GLN A 40 -15.26 -12.75 3.78
CA GLN A 40 -16.20 -12.81 2.66
C GLN A 40 -16.55 -14.27 2.36
N ILE A 41 -17.82 -14.55 2.10
CA ILE A 41 -18.28 -15.89 1.71
C ILE A 41 -18.01 -16.08 0.22
N GLY A 42 -17.34 -17.17 -0.15
CA GLY A 42 -17.15 -17.54 -1.53
C GLY A 42 -18.48 -17.86 -2.19
N ASP A 43 -18.64 -17.38 -3.41
CA ASP A 43 -19.86 -17.51 -4.22
C ASP A 43 -19.63 -18.26 -5.54
N GLY A 44 -18.42 -18.82 -5.73
CA GLY A 44 -18.00 -19.42 -6.99
C GLY A 44 -17.28 -18.44 -7.92
N GLY A 45 -17.29 -17.15 -7.61
CA GLY A 45 -16.69 -16.06 -8.39
C GLY A 45 -15.48 -15.42 -7.72
N ASP A 46 -15.11 -14.25 -8.22
CA ASP A 46 -14.00 -13.46 -7.69
C ASP A 46 -14.43 -12.68 -6.44
N LEU A 47 -13.59 -12.70 -5.42
CA LEU A 47 -13.73 -11.90 -4.20
C LEU A 47 -12.77 -10.71 -4.24
N TYR A 48 -13.21 -9.58 -3.68
CA TYR A 48 -12.45 -8.33 -3.71
C TYR A 48 -12.28 -7.76 -2.31
N PHE A 49 -11.03 -7.52 -1.92
CA PHE A 49 -10.66 -6.96 -0.63
C PHE A 49 -9.98 -5.61 -0.82
N THR A 50 -10.45 -4.57 -0.13
CA THR A 50 -9.88 -3.23 -0.22
C THR A 50 -8.95 -2.94 0.95
N VAL A 51 -7.76 -2.44 0.68
CA VAL A 51 -6.76 -2.06 1.69
C VAL A 51 -6.12 -0.71 1.35
N SER A 52 -5.56 -0.04 2.36
CA SER A 52 -4.86 1.25 2.19
C SER A 52 -3.59 1.27 3.05
N PRO A 53 -2.60 0.40 2.77
CA PRO A 53 -1.37 0.36 3.55
C PRO A 53 -0.53 1.64 3.37
N GLY A 54 0.16 2.05 4.43
CA GLY A 54 1.07 3.21 4.39
C GLY A 54 2.45 2.89 3.78
N THR A 55 2.81 1.63 3.69
CA THR A 55 4.07 1.13 3.11
C THR A 55 3.79 -0.14 2.30
N THR A 56 4.72 -0.58 1.46
CA THR A 56 4.56 -1.87 0.77
C THR A 56 4.33 -3.00 1.78
N THR A 57 3.24 -3.74 1.61
CA THR A 57 2.77 -4.75 2.56
C THR A 57 2.28 -5.99 1.81
N THR A 58 2.60 -7.16 2.36
CA THR A 58 2.16 -8.46 1.83
C THR A 58 1.00 -9.01 2.65
N TYR A 59 0.00 -9.50 1.95
CA TYR A 59 -1.22 -10.07 2.48
C TYR A 59 -1.40 -11.51 2.03
N LYS A 60 -2.11 -12.29 2.84
CA LYS A 60 -2.55 -13.63 2.51
C LYS A 60 -4.01 -13.80 2.84
N ILE A 61 -4.62 -14.87 2.33
CA ILE A 61 -5.99 -15.23 2.65
C ILE A 61 -6.01 -16.55 3.43
N VAL A 62 -6.87 -16.59 4.44
CA VAL A 62 -7.20 -17.82 5.15
C VAL A 62 -8.60 -18.24 4.77
N ALA A 63 -8.72 -19.47 4.27
CA ALA A 63 -9.96 -20.08 3.86
C ALA A 63 -10.50 -20.95 5.00
N TYR A 64 -11.77 -20.76 5.34
CA TYR A 64 -12.49 -21.49 6.38
C TYR A 64 -13.65 -22.25 5.75
N HIS A 65 -13.62 -23.57 5.80
CA HIS A 65 -14.76 -24.37 5.38
C HIS A 65 -15.89 -24.22 6.41
N ILE A 66 -17.00 -23.58 6.01
CA ILE A 66 -18.07 -23.15 6.93
C ILE A 66 -18.69 -24.34 7.70
N PRO A 67 -18.98 -25.49 7.06
CA PRO A 67 -19.59 -26.62 7.76
C PRO A 67 -18.68 -27.33 8.78
N THR A 68 -17.36 -27.37 8.55
CA THR A 68 -16.43 -28.14 9.39
C THR A 68 -15.50 -27.28 10.22
N SER A 69 -15.51 -25.96 10.02
CA SER A 69 -14.58 -24.99 10.63
C SER A 69 -13.09 -25.30 10.40
N CYS A 70 -12.77 -26.14 9.42
CA CYS A 70 -11.39 -26.39 9.02
C CYS A 70 -10.83 -25.14 8.34
N ALA A 71 -9.65 -24.71 8.76
CA ALA A 71 -8.97 -23.55 8.20
C ALA A 71 -7.72 -23.99 7.44
N VAL A 72 -7.46 -23.35 6.31
CA VAL A 72 -6.22 -23.49 5.55
C VAL A 72 -5.74 -22.11 5.12
N ASP A 73 -4.45 -21.85 5.32
CA ASP A 73 -3.80 -20.68 4.76
C ASP A 73 -3.60 -20.93 3.26
N GLN A 74 -4.09 -20.01 2.43
CA GLN A 74 -3.81 -20.06 1.00
C GLN A 74 -2.31 -19.83 0.78
N THR A 75 -1.71 -20.61 -0.12
CA THR A 75 -0.27 -20.53 -0.43
C THR A 75 0.10 -19.30 -1.26
N ASP A 76 -0.89 -18.71 -1.93
CA ASP A 76 -0.72 -17.55 -2.79
C ASP A 76 -0.89 -16.27 -1.96
N GLU A 77 0.11 -15.40 -2.04
CA GLU A 77 0.13 -14.12 -1.34
C GLU A 77 -0.06 -12.96 -2.32
N SER A 78 -0.56 -11.84 -1.84
CA SER A 78 -0.69 -10.60 -2.59
C SER A 78 0.22 -9.54 -2.01
N THR A 79 1.08 -8.95 -2.84
CA THR A 79 1.93 -7.82 -2.44
C THR A 79 1.35 -6.52 -2.96
N VAL A 80 0.91 -5.65 -2.04
CA VAL A 80 0.47 -4.29 -2.36
C VAL A 80 1.69 -3.38 -2.32
N THR A 81 2.12 -2.90 -3.48
CA THR A 81 3.27 -2.00 -3.60
C THR A 81 2.84 -0.55 -3.42
N VAL A 82 3.46 0.17 -2.48
CA VAL A 82 3.17 1.59 -2.20
C VAL A 82 4.31 2.47 -2.69
N ASN A 83 4.04 3.24 -3.75
CA ASN A 83 4.97 4.24 -4.28
C ASN A 83 4.84 5.54 -3.46
N PRO A 84 5.93 6.03 -2.84
CA PRO A 84 5.86 7.26 -2.07
C PRO A 84 5.65 8.46 -2.99
N VAL A 85 4.93 9.47 -2.49
CA VAL A 85 4.66 10.72 -3.24
C VAL A 85 5.85 11.67 -3.04
N PRO A 86 6.51 12.16 -4.12
CA PRO A 86 7.55 13.15 -4.00
C PRO A 86 7.06 14.45 -3.35
N ASN A 87 7.87 15.05 -2.50
CA ASN A 87 7.67 16.39 -1.96
C ASN A 87 8.92 17.25 -2.19
N ALA A 88 8.74 18.57 -2.13
CA ALA A 88 9.81 19.55 -2.25
C ALA A 88 9.73 20.54 -1.10
N ASN A 89 10.74 20.53 -0.24
CA ASN A 89 10.85 21.40 0.92
C ASN A 89 12.08 22.30 0.75
N ALA A 90 11.83 23.62 0.67
CA ALA A 90 12.88 24.63 0.80
C ALA A 90 13.18 24.85 2.28
N THR A 91 14.41 24.57 2.70
CA THR A 91 14.82 24.66 4.11
C THR A 91 15.45 26.00 4.46
N ASN A 92 15.74 26.85 3.48
CA ASN A 92 16.31 28.16 3.73
C ASN A 92 15.29 29.07 4.42
N SER A 93 15.74 29.81 5.43
CA SER A 93 15.02 30.96 5.95
C SER A 93 15.05 32.12 4.94
N SER A 94 14.13 33.07 5.12
CA SER A 94 14.16 34.34 4.39
C SER A 94 15.48 35.06 4.63
N GLN A 95 16.11 35.53 3.56
CA GLN A 95 17.38 36.26 3.61
C GLN A 95 17.15 37.71 3.19
N THR A 96 17.75 38.65 3.93
CA THR A 96 17.86 40.05 3.51
C THR A 96 19.27 40.27 2.99
N ILE A 97 19.39 40.67 1.73
CA ILE A 97 20.68 40.88 1.06
C ILE A 97 20.80 42.29 0.50
N CYS A 98 22.03 42.78 0.34
CA CYS A 98 22.29 44.03 -0.35
C CYS A 98 22.29 43.81 -1.86
N SER A 99 21.96 44.85 -2.63
CA SER A 99 22.03 44.79 -4.10
C SER A 99 23.42 44.38 -4.57
N GLY A 100 23.49 43.38 -5.47
CA GLY A 100 24.74 42.86 -6.02
C GLY A 100 25.46 41.83 -5.15
N THR A 101 24.96 41.52 -3.95
CA THR A 101 25.51 40.42 -3.13
C THR A 101 24.88 39.08 -3.51
N ALA A 102 25.67 38.01 -3.44
CA ALA A 102 25.19 36.66 -3.66
C ALA A 102 24.29 36.20 -2.50
N ILE A 103 23.24 35.44 -2.82
CA ILE A 103 22.42 34.75 -1.82
C ILE A 103 23.15 33.49 -1.31
N THR A 104 22.75 33.02 -0.13
CA THR A 104 23.09 31.65 0.29
C THR A 104 22.44 30.67 -0.68
N ALA A 105 23.15 29.60 -1.04
CA ALA A 105 22.64 28.56 -1.91
C ALA A 105 21.28 28.03 -1.39
N MET A 106 20.31 27.96 -2.31
CA MET A 106 19.02 27.34 -2.03
C MET A 106 19.22 25.84 -1.86
N VAL A 107 18.63 25.28 -0.81
CA VAL A 107 18.65 23.86 -0.51
C VAL A 107 17.21 23.36 -0.58
N LEU A 108 16.97 22.49 -1.55
CA LEU A 108 15.74 21.72 -1.64
C LEU A 108 15.99 20.30 -1.13
N SER A 109 15.03 19.79 -0.38
CA SER A 109 15.00 18.41 0.09
C SER A 109 13.64 17.77 -0.21
N GLY A 110 13.59 16.45 -0.20
CA GLY A 110 12.36 15.68 -0.31
C GLY A 110 12.52 14.29 0.30
N SER A 111 11.41 13.62 0.59
CA SER A 111 11.36 12.31 1.23
C SER A 111 11.49 11.14 0.25
N VAL A 112 11.44 11.40 -1.06
CA VAL A 112 11.57 10.38 -2.10
C VAL A 112 12.95 10.49 -2.75
N ALA A 113 13.74 9.42 -2.62
CA ALA A 113 15.08 9.34 -3.21
C ALA A 113 15.03 9.52 -4.74
N SER A 114 16.12 10.03 -5.31
CA SER A 114 16.27 10.27 -6.77
C SER A 114 15.25 11.26 -7.36
N THR A 115 14.59 12.09 -6.53
CA THR A 115 13.77 13.21 -7.01
C THR A 115 14.67 14.31 -7.57
N THR A 116 14.37 14.78 -8.79
CA THR A 116 15.05 15.93 -9.40
C THR A 116 14.24 17.20 -9.15
N PHE A 117 14.87 18.23 -8.60
CA PHE A 117 14.25 19.53 -8.39
C PHE A 117 14.76 20.52 -9.43
N ASN A 118 13.86 21.09 -10.24
CA ASN A 118 14.16 22.18 -11.16
C ASN A 118 13.59 23.49 -10.61
N TRP A 119 14.42 24.54 -10.56
CA TRP A 119 13.99 25.90 -10.28
C TRP A 119 14.45 26.84 -11.40
N THR A 120 13.74 27.95 -11.61
CA THR A 120 14.11 29.04 -12.54
C THR A 120 14.16 30.35 -11.79
#